data_AF-A0A161M6A1-F1
#
_entry.id   AF-A0A161M6A1-F1
#
_cell.length_a   1.000
_cell.length_b   1.000
_cell.length_c   1.000
_cell.angle_alpha   90.00
_cell.angle_beta   90.00
_cell.angle_gamma   90.00
#
_symmetry.space_group_name_H-M   'P 1'
#
loop_
_entity.id
_entity.type
_entity.pdbx_description
1 polymer ?
#
loop_
_entity_poly.entity_id
_entity_poly.type
_entity_poly.pdbx_seq_one_letter_code
_entity_poly.pdbx_strand_id
1 'polypeptide(L)'
;KDLRMINSDEITSIEPYCRGVKAIHSPHTGIVEYGLVTKHYGEDFTDLGGKIHLNFEVNSIRCSNESRDENSDINKYPVEIASKSGKVLHAGFVLTCAGLYADKMAIMSCGSAEPAVIPFRGEYLVLNPDKRYLIKGNIYPVPDIRFPFLGVHFTP
;
A
#
# COMPACT_ATOMS: atom_id res chain seq x y z
N LYS A 1 -14.89 0.45 -20.41
CA LYS A 1 -15.80 0.71 -21.54
C LYS A 1 -15.93 2.21 -21.86
N ASP A 2 -15.73 3.11 -20.88
CA ASP A 2 -15.89 4.56 -21.10
C ASP A 2 -14.58 5.34 -21.31
N LEU A 3 -13.45 4.62 -21.45
CA LEU A 3 -12.17 5.23 -21.80
C LEU A 3 -12.23 5.74 -23.23
N ARG A 4 -11.82 6.99 -23.45
CA ARG A 4 -11.82 7.61 -24.78
C ARG A 4 -10.48 8.25 -25.09
N MET A 5 -10.02 8.07 -26.32
CA MET A 5 -8.98 8.93 -26.88
C MET A 5 -9.61 10.28 -27.20
N ILE A 6 -9.03 11.36 -26.70
CA ILE A 6 -9.53 12.73 -26.92
C ILE A 6 -8.45 13.59 -27.59
N ASN A 7 -8.88 14.55 -28.41
CA ASN A 7 -7.97 15.49 -29.07
C ASN A 7 -7.76 16.76 -28.22
N SER A 8 -6.85 17.64 -28.65
CA SER A 8 -6.50 18.90 -27.96
C SER A 8 -7.71 19.76 -27.55
N ASP A 9 -8.72 19.89 -28.40
CA ASP A 9 -9.91 20.72 -28.11
C ASP A 9 -10.77 20.11 -26.99
N GLU A 10 -10.89 18.79 -26.97
CA GLU A 10 -11.58 18.06 -25.91
C GLU A 10 -10.79 18.09 -24.60
N ILE A 11 -9.45 18.03 -24.65
CA ILE A 11 -8.60 18.22 -23.47
C ILE A 11 -8.89 19.57 -22.84
N THR A 12 -8.85 20.63 -23.64
CA THR A 12 -9.10 22.01 -23.17
C THR A 12 -10.53 22.17 -22.64
N SER A 13 -11.49 21.45 -23.20
CA SER A 13 -12.88 21.47 -22.72
C SER A 13 -13.03 20.84 -21.33
N ILE A 14 -12.24 19.79 -21.02
CA ILE A 14 -12.28 19.07 -19.74
C ILE A 14 -11.38 19.76 -18.70
N GLU A 15 -10.13 20.06 -19.06
CA GLU A 15 -9.11 20.72 -18.25
C GLU A 15 -8.65 22.02 -18.95
N PRO A 16 -9.30 23.18 -18.70
CA PRO A 16 -9.08 24.43 -19.45
C PRO A 16 -7.66 24.99 -19.42
N TYR A 17 -6.87 24.60 -18.41
CA TYR A 17 -5.48 25.03 -18.25
C TYR A 17 -4.46 23.95 -18.65
N CYS A 18 -4.92 22.80 -19.15
CA CYS A 18 -4.09 21.73 -19.67
C CYS A 18 -3.93 21.85 -21.19
N ARG A 19 -2.73 21.53 -21.71
CA ARG A 19 -2.44 21.50 -23.15
C ARG A 19 -1.76 20.18 -23.51
N GLY A 20 -2.21 19.54 -24.58
CA GLY A 20 -1.64 18.29 -25.08
C GLY A 20 -2.10 17.98 -26.49
N VAL A 21 -1.40 17.06 -27.17
CA VAL A 21 -1.73 16.67 -28.55
C VAL A 21 -2.94 15.73 -28.58
N LYS A 22 -2.95 14.74 -27.69
CA LYS A 22 -4.03 13.79 -27.43
C LYS A 22 -3.94 13.29 -25.99
N ALA A 23 -5.02 12.75 -25.46
CA ALA A 23 -5.03 12.12 -24.14
C ALA A 23 -5.98 10.91 -24.10
N ILE A 24 -5.78 10.03 -23.12
CA ILE A 24 -6.76 9.02 -22.73
C ILE A 24 -7.58 9.60 -21.59
N HIS A 25 -8.85 9.87 -21.85
CA HIS A 25 -9.78 10.32 -20.82
C HIS A 25 -10.33 9.11 -20.05
N SER A 26 -10.10 9.11 -18.73
CA SER A 26 -10.62 8.12 -17.79
C SER A 26 -11.62 8.78 -16.83
N PRO A 27 -12.94 8.75 -17.14
CA PRO A 27 -13.92 9.53 -16.41
C PRO A 27 -14.20 9.03 -14.97
N HIS A 28 -13.77 7.81 -14.66
CA HIS A 28 -14.09 7.14 -13.37
C HIS A 28 -12.90 7.08 -12.42
N THR A 29 -11.78 7.72 -12.76
CA THR A 29 -10.62 7.78 -11.86
C THR A 29 -10.95 8.68 -10.67
N GLY A 30 -11.05 8.10 -9.48
CA GLY A 30 -11.31 8.82 -8.23
C GLY A 30 -10.07 9.04 -7.37
N ILE A 31 -10.25 9.83 -6.32
CA ILE A 31 -9.31 9.98 -5.21
C ILE A 31 -9.98 9.47 -3.94
N VAL A 32 -9.20 8.97 -2.99
CA VAL A 32 -9.72 8.44 -1.72
C VAL A 32 -8.82 8.81 -0.57
N GLU A 33 -9.41 9.09 0.58
CA GLU A 33 -8.68 9.24 1.83
C GLU A 33 -8.29 7.86 2.38
N TYR A 34 -7.14 7.35 1.94
CA TYR A 34 -6.69 6.00 2.30
C TYR A 34 -6.53 5.81 3.82
N GLY A 35 -6.19 6.86 4.57
CA GLY A 35 -6.10 6.82 6.02
C GLY A 35 -7.45 6.51 6.65
N LEU A 36 -8.52 7.14 6.16
CA LEU A 36 -9.88 6.89 6.61
C LEU A 36 -10.34 5.47 6.24
N VAL A 37 -10.09 5.03 5.01
CA VAL A 37 -10.41 3.65 4.57
C VAL A 37 -9.71 2.62 5.45
N THR A 38 -8.42 2.80 5.69
CA THR A 38 -7.62 1.89 6.52
C THR A 38 -8.12 1.86 7.96
N LYS A 39 -8.55 3.01 8.49
CA LYS A 39 -9.15 3.10 9.83
C LYS A 39 -10.43 2.28 9.92
N HIS A 40 -11.33 2.39 8.94
CA HIS A 40 -12.56 1.62 8.90
C HIS A 40 -12.29 0.11 8.77
N TYR A 41 -11.32 -0.32 7.96
CA TYR A 41 -10.91 -1.73 7.96
C TYR A 41 -10.40 -2.22 9.31
N GLY A 42 -9.71 -1.35 10.07
CA GLY A 42 -9.32 -1.66 11.44
C GLY A 42 -10.52 -1.80 12.38
N GLU A 43 -11.50 -0.91 12.28
CA GLU A 43 -12.75 -0.92 13.05
C GLU A 43 -13.55 -2.20 12.76
N ASP A 44 -13.81 -2.49 11.48
CA ASP A 44 -14.51 -3.71 11.03
C ASP A 44 -13.82 -4.98 11.56
N PHE A 45 -12.48 -5.02 11.50
CA PHE A 45 -11.71 -6.15 12.02
C PHE A 45 -11.87 -6.31 13.53
N THR A 46 -11.87 -5.21 14.30
CA THR A 46 -12.08 -5.25 15.74
C THR A 46 -13.52 -5.62 16.13
N ASP A 47 -14.51 -5.16 15.36
CA ASP A 47 -15.93 -5.48 15.58
C ASP A 47 -16.22 -6.97 15.36
N LEU A 48 -15.47 -7.61 14.48
CA LEU A 48 -15.47 -9.07 14.27
C LEU A 48 -14.66 -9.86 15.32
N GLY A 49 -14.17 -9.19 16.37
CA GLY A 49 -13.41 -9.81 17.47
C GLY A 49 -11.90 -9.90 17.25
N GLY A 50 -11.39 -9.29 16.17
CA GLY A 50 -9.97 -9.15 15.91
C GLY A 50 -9.28 -8.23 16.94
N LYS A 51 -7.96 -8.40 17.11
CA LYS A 51 -7.15 -7.58 18.02
C LYS A 51 -6.04 -6.88 17.25
N ILE A 52 -5.98 -5.56 17.35
CA ILE A 52 -4.94 -4.75 16.73
C ILE A 52 -3.88 -4.41 17.78
N HIS A 53 -2.66 -4.89 17.57
CA HIS A 53 -1.52 -4.64 18.44
C HIS A 53 -0.57 -3.60 17.82
N LEU A 54 -0.79 -2.33 18.16
CA LEU A 54 0.15 -1.25 17.81
C LEU A 54 1.41 -1.31 18.69
N ASN A 55 2.49 -0.67 18.23
CA ASN A 55 3.80 -0.70 18.90
C ASN A 55 4.33 -2.13 19.10
N PHE A 56 4.01 -3.04 18.18
CA PHE A 56 4.49 -4.42 18.13
C PHE A 56 5.39 -4.58 16.90
N GLU A 57 6.61 -4.05 16.97
CA GLU A 57 7.62 -4.25 15.92
C GLU A 57 8.07 -5.71 15.97
N VAL A 58 7.64 -6.54 15.02
CA VAL A 58 8.04 -7.95 14.93
C VAL A 58 9.54 -8.04 14.63
N ASN A 59 10.28 -8.79 15.45
CA ASN A 59 11.71 -9.00 15.27
C ASN A 59 12.13 -10.48 15.15
N SER A 60 11.21 -11.41 15.42
CA SER A 60 11.44 -12.85 15.29
C SER A 60 10.12 -13.57 15.02
N ILE A 61 10.16 -14.53 14.11
CA ILE A 61 9.08 -15.49 13.84
C ILE A 61 9.72 -16.88 13.92
N ARG A 62 9.17 -17.79 14.73
CA ARG A 62 9.71 -19.14 14.91
C ARG A 62 8.59 -20.16 14.93
N CYS A 63 8.79 -21.26 14.24
CA CYS A 63 7.95 -22.44 14.39
C CYS A 63 8.51 -23.30 15.52
N SER A 64 7.68 -23.55 16.53
CA SER A 64 7.98 -24.51 17.59
C SER A 64 7.86 -25.94 17.05
N ASN A 65 8.68 -26.85 17.58
CA ASN A 65 8.50 -28.28 17.34
C ASN A 65 7.23 -28.77 18.04
N GLU A 66 6.58 -29.78 17.46
CA GLU A 66 5.42 -30.44 18.08
C GLU A 66 5.75 -30.93 19.49
N SER A 67 4.88 -30.62 20.45
CA SER A 67 4.94 -31.13 21.81
C SER A 67 4.39 -32.56 21.85
N ARG A 68 5.03 -33.42 22.66
CA ARG A 68 4.53 -34.78 22.95
C ARG A 68 3.25 -34.78 23.80
N ASP A 69 2.91 -33.65 24.40
CA ASP A 69 1.65 -33.46 25.12
C ASP A 69 0.59 -32.95 24.14
N GLU A 70 -0.39 -33.81 23.83
CA GLU A 70 -1.48 -33.53 22.88
C GLU A 70 -2.31 -32.30 23.27
N ASN A 71 -2.37 -31.94 24.56
CA ASN A 71 -3.14 -30.80 25.06
C ASN A 71 -2.33 -29.50 25.14
N SER A 72 -1.08 -29.49 24.68
CA SER A 72 -0.25 -28.29 24.69
C SER A 72 -0.74 -27.23 23.70
N ASP A 73 -0.87 -25.98 24.16
CA ASP A 73 -1.20 -24.83 23.30
C ASP A 73 -0.22 -24.67 22.12
N ILE A 74 1.02 -25.17 22.25
CA ILE A 74 2.04 -25.19 21.20
C ILE A 74 1.58 -26.02 19.99
N ASN A 75 0.85 -27.11 20.21
CA ASN A 75 0.35 -27.93 19.11
C ASN A 75 -0.80 -27.25 18.36
N LYS A 76 -1.53 -26.34 19.03
CA LYS A 76 -2.61 -25.56 18.42
C LYS A 76 -2.11 -24.27 17.76
N TYR A 77 -1.09 -23.64 18.33
CA TYR A 77 -0.51 -22.37 17.90
C TYR A 77 1.02 -22.45 17.82
N PRO A 78 1.58 -23.22 16.87
CA PRO A 78 3.00 -23.53 16.82
C PRO A 78 3.88 -22.35 16.38
N VAL A 79 3.31 -21.26 15.87
CA VAL A 79 4.11 -20.12 15.41
C VAL A 79 4.22 -19.07 16.49
N GLU A 80 5.42 -18.86 17.01
CA GLU A 80 5.77 -17.79 17.93
C GLU A 80 6.17 -16.54 17.15
N ILE A 81 5.55 -15.40 17.48
CA ILE A 81 5.88 -14.08 16.97
C ILE A 81 6.35 -13.22 18.15
N ALA A 82 7.62 -12.83 18.14
CA ALA A 82 8.17 -11.95 19.15
C ALA A 82 8.28 -10.51 18.63
N SER A 83 7.97 -9.57 19.51
CA SER A 83 8.24 -8.16 19.28
C SER A 83 9.61 -7.76 19.82
N LYS A 84 10.16 -6.68 19.28
CA LYS A 84 11.35 -6.00 19.79
C LYS A 84 11.25 -5.56 21.24
N SER A 85 10.03 -5.33 21.73
CA SER A 85 9.75 -4.97 23.13
C SER A 85 9.70 -6.18 24.09
N GLY A 86 9.89 -7.41 23.60
CA GLY A 86 9.82 -8.64 24.39
C GLY A 86 8.42 -9.24 24.54
N LYS A 87 7.37 -8.60 24.01
CA LYS A 87 6.03 -9.21 23.93
C LYS A 87 6.03 -10.36 22.94
N VAL A 88 5.30 -11.43 23.26
CA VAL A 88 5.19 -12.66 22.44
C VAL A 88 3.73 -12.97 22.15
N LEU A 89 3.45 -13.41 20.93
CA LEU A 89 2.16 -13.93 20.49
C LEU A 89 2.35 -15.31 19.87
N HIS A 90 1.34 -16.16 19.98
CA HIS A 90 1.31 -17.48 19.33
C HIS A 90 0.15 -17.53 18.33
N ALA A 91 0.40 -18.15 17.18
CA ALA A 91 -0.59 -18.30 16.13
C ALA A 91 -0.48 -19.67 15.43
N GLY A 92 -1.59 -20.10 14.82
CA GLY A 92 -1.59 -21.28 13.95
C GLY A 92 -1.00 -20.98 12.58
N PHE A 93 -1.27 -19.78 12.07
CA PHE A 93 -0.79 -19.28 10.80
C PHE A 93 -0.38 -17.82 10.93
N VAL A 94 0.59 -17.40 10.10
CA VAL A 94 1.04 -16.01 10.01
C VAL A 94 0.99 -15.58 8.56
N LEU A 95 0.27 -14.49 8.29
CA LEU A 95 0.28 -13.80 7.00
C LEU A 95 1.10 -12.51 7.15
N THR A 96 2.16 -12.37 6.35
CA THR A 96 3.02 -11.18 6.38
C THR A 96 2.55 -10.15 5.34
N CYS A 97 2.25 -8.93 5.78
CA CYS A 97 1.82 -7.83 4.92
C CYS A 97 2.66 -6.57 5.18
N ALA A 98 3.99 -6.72 5.28
CA ALA A 98 4.90 -5.73 5.84
C ALA A 98 5.42 -4.66 4.84
N GLY A 99 4.76 -4.48 3.70
CA GLY A 99 5.11 -3.46 2.70
C GLY A 99 6.60 -3.49 2.33
N LEU A 100 7.31 -2.38 2.58
CA LEU A 100 8.75 -2.23 2.29
C LEU A 100 9.68 -3.17 3.09
N TYR A 101 9.16 -3.92 4.06
CA TYR A 101 9.88 -4.91 4.85
C TYR A 101 9.50 -6.35 4.49
N ALA A 102 8.77 -6.57 3.39
CA ALA A 102 8.28 -7.90 3.01
C ALA A 102 9.41 -8.92 2.80
N ASP A 103 10.52 -8.53 2.18
CA ASP A 103 11.73 -9.35 2.00
C ASP A 103 12.37 -9.74 3.33
N LYS A 104 12.50 -8.78 4.26
CA LYS A 104 13.01 -9.02 5.62
C LYS A 104 12.11 -9.96 6.41
N MET A 105 10.79 -9.82 6.27
CA MET A 105 9.82 -10.73 6.88
C MET A 105 9.92 -12.14 6.30
N ALA A 106 10.13 -12.26 4.98
CA ALA A 106 10.32 -13.56 4.34
C ALA A 106 11.53 -14.30 4.93
N ILE A 107 12.69 -13.63 5.04
CA ILE A 107 13.89 -14.21 5.68
C ILE A 107 13.62 -14.57 7.15
N MET A 108 12.94 -13.70 7.89
CA MET A 108 12.59 -13.92 9.30
C MET A 108 11.68 -15.14 9.50
N SER A 109 10.86 -15.47 8.50
CA SER A 109 10.00 -16.66 8.47
C SER A 109 10.66 -17.86 7.76
N CYS A 110 11.99 -17.93 7.68
CA CYS A 110 12.76 -18.99 7.02
C CYS A 110 12.52 -19.13 5.50
N GLY A 111 12.00 -18.07 4.87
CA GLY A 111 11.78 -17.98 3.43
C GLY A 111 13.03 -17.51 2.66
N SER A 112 12.84 -17.32 1.35
CA SER A 112 13.88 -16.81 0.45
C SER A 112 14.20 -15.34 0.73
N ALA A 113 15.47 -14.96 0.56
CA ALA A 113 15.90 -13.56 0.51
C ALA A 113 15.54 -12.88 -0.82
N GLU A 114 15.18 -13.67 -1.84
CA GLU A 114 14.78 -13.20 -3.16
C GLU A 114 13.28 -13.40 -3.41
N PRO A 115 12.60 -12.43 -4.06
CA PRO A 115 13.14 -11.15 -4.53
C PRO A 115 13.35 -10.13 -3.40
N ALA A 116 14.40 -9.32 -3.50
CA ALA A 116 14.62 -8.20 -2.58
C ALA A 116 13.75 -6.97 -2.91
N VAL A 117 13.37 -6.20 -1.88
CA VAL A 117 12.63 -4.95 -2.04
C VAL A 117 13.61 -3.78 -2.22
N ILE A 118 13.51 -3.11 -3.38
CA ILE A 118 14.27 -1.88 -3.67
C ILE A 118 13.30 -0.69 -3.59
N PRO A 119 13.35 0.13 -2.51
CA PRO A 119 12.40 1.23 -2.34
C PRO A 119 12.77 2.42 -3.24
N PHE A 120 11.73 3.04 -3.80
CA PHE A 120 11.84 4.33 -4.49
C PHE A 120 11.05 5.37 -3.70
N ARG A 121 11.66 6.54 -3.51
CA ARG A 121 11.01 7.67 -2.83
C ARG A 121 10.41 8.61 -3.87
N GLY A 122 9.11 8.87 -3.74
CA GLY A 122 8.44 9.99 -4.41
C GLY A 122 8.35 11.20 -3.48
N GLU A 123 8.29 12.39 -4.06
CA GLU A 123 8.05 13.63 -3.34
C GLU A 123 6.79 14.30 -3.88
N TYR A 124 6.04 14.93 -2.99
CA TYR A 124 4.81 15.63 -3.32
C TYR A 124 4.93 17.09 -2.88
N LEU A 125 4.47 17.99 -3.74
CA LEU A 125 4.36 19.41 -3.45
C LEU A 125 2.89 19.79 -3.47
N VAL A 126 2.49 20.65 -2.54
CA VAL A 126 1.12 21.17 -2.47
C VAL A 126 1.03 22.45 -3.29
N LEU A 127 0.06 22.51 -4.19
CA LEU A 127 -0.18 23.71 -4.98
C LEU A 127 -0.69 24.85 -4.09
N ASN A 128 -0.23 26.08 -4.37
CA ASN A 128 -0.76 27.27 -3.71
C ASN A 128 -2.29 27.30 -3.85
N PRO A 129 -3.06 27.53 -2.75
CA PRO A 129 -4.50 27.65 -2.78
C PRO A 129 -5.06 28.53 -3.91
N ASP A 130 -4.41 29.67 -4.17
CA ASP A 130 -4.82 30.64 -5.20
C ASP A 130 -4.66 30.10 -6.62
N LYS A 131 -3.97 28.97 -6.80
CA LYS A 131 -3.72 28.32 -8.10
C LYS A 131 -4.47 26.99 -8.28
N ARG A 132 -5.24 26.53 -7.29
CA ARG A 132 -5.98 25.26 -7.37
C ARG A 132 -6.93 25.19 -8.56
N TYR A 133 -7.48 26.32 -8.97
CA TYR A 133 -8.38 26.41 -10.13
C TYR A 133 -7.76 25.92 -11.45
N LEU A 134 -6.43 25.79 -11.52
CA LEU A 134 -5.72 25.31 -12.70
C LEU A 134 -5.93 23.81 -12.96
N ILE A 135 -6.27 23.03 -11.93
CA ILE A 135 -6.37 21.56 -12.00
C ILE A 135 -7.76 21.15 -11.52
N LYS A 136 -8.59 20.58 -12.39
CA LYS A 136 -9.94 20.10 -12.02
C LYS A 136 -9.99 18.60 -11.75
N GLY A 137 -9.05 17.86 -12.32
CA GLY A 137 -9.00 16.41 -12.32
C GLY A 137 -7.57 15.88 -12.28
N ASN A 138 -7.43 14.55 -12.27
CA ASN A 138 -6.11 13.94 -12.27
C ASN A 138 -5.45 14.07 -13.65
N ILE A 139 -4.23 14.60 -13.69
CA ILE A 139 -3.46 14.80 -14.93
C ILE A 139 -2.15 14.02 -14.85
N TYR A 140 -1.98 13.07 -15.77
CA TYR A 140 -0.79 12.23 -15.91
C TYR A 140 -0.19 12.44 -17.32
N PRO A 141 1.11 12.72 -17.44
CA PRO A 141 1.79 12.71 -18.73
C PRO A 141 1.94 11.26 -19.22
N VAL A 142 2.18 11.12 -20.52
CA VAL A 142 2.59 9.83 -21.08
C VAL A 142 3.94 9.45 -20.46
N PRO A 143 4.10 8.23 -19.92
CA PRO A 143 5.38 7.80 -19.35
C PRO A 143 6.53 7.91 -20.37
N ASP A 144 7.64 8.50 -19.98
CA ASP A 144 8.88 8.45 -20.78
C ASP A 144 9.52 7.07 -20.60
N ILE A 145 9.69 6.33 -21.70
CA ILE A 145 10.24 4.96 -21.65
C ILE A 145 11.68 4.92 -21.12
N ARG A 146 12.41 6.04 -21.20
CA ARG A 146 13.77 6.20 -20.67
C ARG A 146 13.76 6.40 -19.15
N PHE A 147 12.65 6.91 -18.61
CA PHE A 147 12.45 7.21 -17.20
C PHE A 147 11.05 6.77 -16.74
N PRO A 148 10.76 5.45 -16.74
CA PRO A 148 9.39 4.93 -16.60
C PRO A 148 8.70 5.25 -15.27
N PHE A 149 9.43 5.80 -14.30
CA PHE A 149 8.96 6.14 -12.96
C PHE A 149 9.01 7.64 -12.66
N LEU A 150 9.47 8.47 -13.60
CA LEU A 150 9.71 9.89 -13.37
C LEU A 150 8.75 10.74 -14.21
N GLY A 151 7.91 11.50 -13.52
CA GLY A 151 6.93 12.39 -14.13
C GLY A 151 6.25 13.24 -13.07
N VAL A 152 5.82 14.43 -13.46
CA VAL A 152 5.01 15.29 -12.59
C VAL A 152 3.55 14.95 -12.84
N HIS A 153 2.85 14.55 -11.78
CA HIS A 153 1.42 14.30 -11.79
C HIS A 153 0.71 15.40 -11.02
N PHE A 154 -0.50 15.74 -11.47
CA PHE A 154 -1.39 16.62 -10.73
C PHE A 154 -2.60 15.83 -10.25
N THR A 155 -2.94 16.06 -8.98
CA THR A 155 -4.11 15.50 -8.31
C THR A 155 -4.87 16.67 -7.69
N PRO A 156 -6.20 16.78 -7.92
CA PRO A 156 -7.02 17.87 -7.42
C PRO A 156 -7.26 17.79 -5.90
#